data_AF-A0A7S1K5Q2-F1
#
_entry.id   AF-A0A7S1K5Q2-F1
#
_cell.length_a   1.000
_cell.length_b   1.000
_cell.length_c   1.000
_cell.angle_alpha   90.00
_cell.angle_beta   90.00
_cell.angle_gamma   90.00
#
_symmetry.space_group_name_H-M   'P 1'
#
loop_
_entity.id
_entity.type
_entity.pdbx_description
1 polymer ?
#
loop_
_entity_poly.entity_id
_entity_poly.type
_entity_poly.pdbx_seq_one_letter_code
_entity_poly.pdbx_strand_id
1 'polypeptide(L)'
;MQHPLISTQEAYRAALKRQSPSEKKLAERRSALLRDLDRRKTELYDVHANLDLLHTRLSRALKHLLDHIQKFKRCKLAFLESMKRQVLAELLMMEWIEDFSRHARLALPPDTFLQCHPRTLTLVDWLFGDRPLLQIDESHQPRWLCTPLTVRGTIKVTSSITKPLAPGERVHAPGQRPASPYPLVPIYGDNMDEEYFRMQRRC
;
A
#
# COMPACT_ATOMS: atom_id res chain seq x y z
N MET A 1 42.49 41.34 -28.45
CA MET A 1 43.32 40.28 -27.83
C MET A 1 44.73 40.83 -27.71
N GLN A 2 45.07 41.43 -26.56
CA GLN A 2 46.43 41.91 -26.29
C GLN A 2 47.19 40.78 -25.60
N HIS A 3 48.19 40.22 -26.27
CA HIS A 3 49.16 39.33 -25.63
C HIS A 3 50.19 40.22 -24.94
N PRO A 4 50.30 40.19 -23.60
CA PRO A 4 51.32 40.97 -22.92
C PRO A 4 52.71 40.47 -23.35
N LEU A 5 53.54 41.38 -23.86
CA LEU A 5 54.93 41.10 -24.20
C LEU A 5 55.70 40.92 -22.89
N ILE A 6 56.03 39.68 -22.55
CA ILE A 6 56.81 39.31 -21.35
C ILE A 6 58.21 38.91 -21.82
N SER A 7 59.24 39.42 -21.14
CA SER A 7 60.63 39.05 -21.42
C SER A 7 60.86 37.56 -21.20
N THR A 8 61.66 36.90 -22.04
CA THR A 8 61.93 35.45 -21.97
C THR A 8 62.55 35.04 -20.63
N GLN A 9 63.38 35.90 -20.02
CA GLN A 9 63.92 35.67 -18.67
C GLN A 9 62.84 35.76 -17.58
N GLU A 10 61.89 36.69 -17.70
CA GLU A 10 60.77 36.79 -16.75
C GLU A 10 59.78 35.64 -16.92
N ALA A 11 59.49 35.24 -18.16
CA ALA A 11 58.68 34.06 -18.46
C ALA A 11 59.32 32.79 -17.89
N TYR A 12 60.64 32.62 -18.04
CA TYR A 12 61.38 31.49 -17.48
C TYR A 12 61.38 31.50 -15.95
N ARG A 13 61.62 32.65 -15.30
CA ARG A 13 61.55 32.78 -13.84
C ARG A 13 60.14 32.54 -13.30
N ALA A 14 59.11 33.00 -14.00
CA ALA A 14 57.71 32.78 -13.63
C ALA A 14 57.28 31.31 -13.81
N ALA A 15 57.79 30.63 -14.84
CA ALA A 15 57.59 29.20 -15.06
C ALA A 15 58.29 28.37 -13.98
N LEU A 16 59.54 28.69 -13.63
CA LEU A 16 60.28 28.00 -12.56
C LEU A 16 59.58 28.14 -11.20
N LYS A 17 59.00 29.31 -10.93
CA LYS A 17 58.22 29.58 -9.71
C LYS A 17 56.76 29.09 -9.79
N ARG A 18 56.33 28.47 -10.90
CA ARG A 18 54.93 28.06 -11.17
C ARG A 18 53.89 29.16 -10.98
N GLN A 19 54.27 30.41 -11.21
CA GLN A 19 53.40 31.58 -11.06
C GLN A 19 52.93 32.14 -12.41
N SER A 20 53.09 31.35 -13.48
CA SER A 20 52.61 31.71 -14.81
C SER A 20 51.10 32.04 -14.76
N PRO A 21 50.61 33.01 -15.54
CA PRO A 21 49.19 33.33 -15.60
C PRO A 21 48.35 32.13 -16.06
N SER A 22 48.94 31.23 -16.86
CA SER A 22 48.37 29.93 -17.22
C SER A 22 48.25 28.97 -16.03
N GLU A 23 49.27 28.87 -15.17
CA GLU A 23 49.22 28.04 -13.95
C GLU A 23 48.11 28.52 -13.01
N LYS A 24 47.99 29.84 -12.83
CA LYS A 24 46.94 30.44 -11.97
C LYS A 24 45.55 30.09 -12.49
N LYS A 25 45.31 30.25 -13.80
CA LYS A 25 44.06 29.83 -14.45
C LYS A 25 43.80 28.32 -14.34
N LEU A 26 44.85 27.49 -14.42
CA LEU A 26 44.75 26.05 -14.25
C LEU A 26 44.37 25.68 -12.80
N ALA A 27 44.96 26.35 -11.81
CA ALA A 27 44.65 26.15 -10.39
C ALA A 27 43.21 26.59 -10.06
N GLU A 28 42.76 27.71 -10.62
CA GLU A 28 41.37 28.19 -10.52
C GLU A 28 40.39 27.19 -11.14
N ARG A 29 40.69 26.67 -12.34
CA ARG A 29 39.86 25.63 -12.97
C ARG A 29 39.84 24.34 -12.16
N ARG A 30 40.99 23.92 -11.61
CA ARG A 30 41.08 22.73 -10.77
C ARG A 30 40.25 22.89 -9.49
N SER A 31 40.30 24.05 -8.84
CA SER A 31 39.51 24.29 -7.62
C SER A 31 38.01 24.44 -7.92
N ALA A 32 37.64 24.98 -9.09
CA ALA A 32 36.25 24.97 -9.56
C ALA A 32 35.77 23.55 -9.82
N LEU A 33 36.54 22.75 -10.56
CA LEU A 33 36.21 21.35 -10.84
C LEU A 33 36.08 20.52 -9.57
N LEU A 34 36.97 20.68 -8.59
CA LEU A 34 36.88 19.97 -7.32
C LEU A 34 35.60 20.34 -6.55
N ARG A 35 35.25 21.63 -6.50
CA ARG A 35 33.98 22.08 -5.89
C ARG A 35 32.76 21.51 -6.59
N ASP A 36 32.76 21.46 -7.92
CA ASP A 36 31.69 20.86 -8.71
C ASP A 36 31.60 19.34 -8.46
N LEU A 37 32.74 18.66 -8.30
CA LEU A 37 32.82 17.24 -8.01
C LEU A 37 32.25 16.93 -6.61
N ASP A 38 32.64 17.72 -5.61
CA ASP A 38 32.13 17.59 -4.24
C ASP A 38 30.62 17.84 -4.18
N ARG A 39 30.14 18.86 -4.90
CA ARG A 39 28.70 19.14 -5.01
C ARG A 39 27.93 18.00 -5.66
N ARG A 40 28.43 17.44 -6.77
CA ARG A 40 27.80 16.28 -7.41
C ARG A 40 27.80 15.06 -6.51
N LYS A 41 28.87 14.86 -5.74
CA LYS A 41 28.97 13.79 -4.77
C LYS A 41 27.91 13.93 -3.67
N THR A 42 27.69 15.12 -3.13
CA THR A 42 26.61 15.37 -2.15
C THR A 42 25.24 15.14 -2.76
N GLU A 43 24.99 15.64 -3.98
CA GLU A 43 23.72 15.43 -4.69
C GLU A 43 23.46 13.92 -4.94
N LEU A 44 24.50 13.14 -5.27
CA LEU A 44 24.39 11.69 -5.41
C LEU A 44 24.06 10.98 -4.09
N TYR A 45 24.67 11.40 -2.97
CA TYR A 45 24.33 10.85 -1.66
C TYR A 45 22.90 11.14 -1.26
N ASP A 46 22.42 12.36 -1.52
CA ASP A 46 21.04 12.74 -1.23
C ASP A 46 20.05 11.91 -2.05
N VAL A 47 20.33 11.70 -3.34
CA VAL A 47 19.53 10.82 -4.20
C VAL A 47 19.55 9.39 -3.68
N HIS A 48 20.71 8.87 -3.28
CA HIS A 48 20.83 7.51 -2.77
C HIS A 48 20.06 7.32 -1.45
N ALA A 49 20.22 8.24 -0.49
CA ALA A 49 19.49 8.24 0.76
C ALA A 49 17.96 8.33 0.54
N ASN A 50 17.53 9.13 -0.43
CA ASN A 50 16.11 9.22 -0.80
C ASN A 50 15.60 7.91 -1.42
N LEU A 51 16.38 7.26 -2.28
CA LEU A 51 16.03 5.95 -2.84
C LEU A 51 15.92 4.88 -1.75
N ASP A 52 16.84 4.83 -0.80
CA ASP A 52 16.79 3.91 0.33
C ASP A 52 15.56 4.16 1.21
N LEU A 53 15.24 5.42 1.48
CA LEU A 53 14.03 5.79 2.22
C LEU A 53 12.76 5.36 1.47
N LEU A 54 12.70 5.57 0.16
CA LEU A 54 11.58 5.12 -0.66
C LEU A 54 11.48 3.59 -0.68
N HIS A 55 12.60 2.89 -0.77
CA HIS A 55 12.64 1.43 -0.76
C HIS A 55 12.15 0.86 0.58
N THR A 56 12.56 1.44 1.70
CA THR A 56 12.09 1.01 3.03
C THR A 56 10.59 1.30 3.22
N ARG A 57 10.09 2.44 2.74
CA ARG A 57 8.65 2.77 2.75
C ARG A 57 7.83 1.81 1.88
N LEU A 58 8.31 1.52 0.66
CA LEU A 58 7.65 0.58 -0.26
C LEU A 58 7.65 -0.83 0.33
N SER A 59 8.77 -1.27 0.90
CA SER A 59 8.87 -2.56 1.58
C SER A 59 7.89 -2.68 2.75
N ARG A 60 7.73 -1.61 3.55
CA ARG A 60 6.77 -1.57 4.65
C ARG A 60 5.32 -1.61 4.14
N ALA A 61 4.99 -0.83 3.11
CA ALA A 61 3.67 -0.84 2.50
C ALA A 61 3.33 -2.23 1.92
N LEU A 62 4.29 -2.89 1.27
CA LEU A 62 4.13 -4.23 0.73
C LEU A 62 3.86 -5.25 1.85
N LYS A 63 4.63 -5.20 2.94
CA LYS A 63 4.39 -6.05 4.13
C LYS A 63 2.98 -5.84 4.70
N HIS A 64 2.55 -4.59 4.90
CA HIS A 64 1.21 -4.32 5.38
C HIS A 64 0.12 -4.85 4.44
N LEU A 65 0.27 -4.67 3.12
CA LEU A 65 -0.67 -5.21 2.14
C LEU A 65 -0.74 -6.74 2.20
N LEU A 66 0.41 -7.43 2.30
CA LEU A 66 0.45 -8.88 2.46
C LEU A 66 -0.24 -9.33 3.74
N ASP A 67 0.02 -8.67 4.87
CA ASP A 67 -0.61 -8.99 6.15
C ASP A 67 -2.13 -8.81 6.09
N HIS A 68 -2.61 -7.74 5.46
CA HIS A 68 -4.03 -7.50 5.24
C HIS A 68 -4.66 -8.58 4.36
N ILE A 69 -4.02 -8.97 3.26
CA ILE A 69 -4.48 -10.05 2.39
C ILE A 69 -4.54 -11.38 3.14
N GLN A 70 -3.52 -11.69 3.95
CA GLN A 70 -3.50 -12.92 4.74
C GLN A 70 -4.61 -12.96 5.78
N LYS A 71 -4.82 -11.85 6.52
CA LYS A 71 -5.93 -11.73 7.49
C LYS A 71 -7.27 -11.92 6.80
N PHE A 72 -7.48 -11.25 5.67
CA PHE A 72 -8.72 -11.35 4.90
C PHE A 72 -8.97 -12.78 4.38
N LYS A 73 -7.92 -13.44 3.86
CA LYS A 73 -7.98 -14.85 3.46
C LYS A 73 -8.40 -15.74 4.63
N ARG A 74 -7.80 -15.57 5.82
CA ARG A 74 -8.14 -16.36 7.01
C ARG A 74 -9.60 -16.14 7.42
N CYS A 75 -10.09 -14.91 7.42
CA CYS A 75 -11.49 -14.62 7.71
C CYS A 75 -12.45 -15.28 6.71
N LYS A 76 -12.13 -15.23 5.41
CA LYS A 76 -12.92 -15.91 4.36
C LYS A 76 -12.96 -17.42 4.55
N LEU A 77 -11.81 -18.04 4.83
CA LEU A 77 -11.74 -19.48 5.08
C LEU A 77 -12.51 -19.88 6.34
N ALA A 78 -12.37 -19.13 7.43
CA ALA A 78 -13.10 -19.40 8.67
C ALA A 78 -14.63 -19.31 8.47
N PHE A 79 -15.10 -18.34 7.67
CA PHE A 79 -16.52 -18.22 7.33
C PHE A 79 -17.01 -19.39 6.45
N LEU A 80 -16.22 -19.81 5.46
CA LEU A 80 -16.55 -20.98 4.66
C LEU A 80 -16.58 -22.26 5.51
N GLU A 81 -15.66 -22.40 6.46
CA GLU A 81 -15.64 -23.50 7.42
C GLU A 81 -16.85 -23.49 8.35
N SER A 82 -17.28 -22.33 8.84
CA SER A 82 -18.49 -22.26 9.68
C SER A 82 -19.74 -22.64 8.88
N MET A 83 -19.87 -22.17 7.64
CA MET A 83 -20.97 -22.59 6.76
C MET A 83 -20.93 -24.10 6.50
N LYS A 84 -19.75 -24.66 6.19
CA LYS A 84 -19.58 -26.11 6.04
C LYS A 84 -20.05 -26.87 7.29
N ARG A 85 -19.68 -26.41 8.49
CA ARG A 85 -20.11 -27.05 9.74
C ARG A 85 -21.63 -26.98 9.94
N GLN A 86 -22.24 -25.85 9.60
CA GLN A 86 -23.69 -25.68 9.68
C GLN A 86 -24.41 -26.66 8.76
N VAL A 87 -24.00 -26.72 7.48
CA VAL A 87 -24.58 -27.67 6.50
C VAL A 87 -24.43 -29.12 6.95
N LEU A 88 -23.25 -29.49 7.47
CA LEU A 88 -23.01 -30.84 7.96
C LEU A 88 -23.85 -31.17 9.20
N ALA A 89 -24.08 -30.21 10.09
CA ALA A 89 -24.94 -30.40 11.25
C ALA A 89 -26.40 -30.59 10.84
N GLU A 90 -26.87 -29.84 9.84
CA GLU A 90 -28.22 -29.98 9.28
C GLU A 90 -28.41 -31.35 8.61
N LEU A 91 -27.44 -31.80 7.80
CA LEU A 91 -27.43 -33.15 7.22
C LEU A 91 -27.49 -34.24 8.29
N LEU A 92 -26.69 -34.11 9.35
CA LEU A 92 -26.69 -35.07 10.46
C LEU A 92 -28.05 -35.10 11.17
N MET A 93 -28.71 -33.96 11.35
CA MET A 93 -30.05 -33.92 11.92
C MET A 93 -31.09 -34.62 11.03
N MET A 94 -30.98 -34.48 9.71
CA MET A 94 -31.84 -35.21 8.77
C MET A 94 -31.63 -36.73 8.89
N GLU A 95 -30.38 -37.20 8.91
CA GLU A 95 -30.04 -38.61 9.10
C GLU A 95 -30.61 -39.16 10.42
N TRP A 96 -30.48 -38.40 11.50
CA TRP A 96 -31.03 -38.78 12.81
C TRP A 96 -32.54 -38.93 12.80
N ILE A 97 -33.26 -38.03 12.11
CA ILE A 97 -34.72 -38.09 12.00
C ILE A 97 -35.15 -39.30 11.18
N GLU A 98 -34.43 -39.62 10.11
CA GLU A 98 -34.69 -40.81 9.31
C GLU A 98 -34.45 -42.10 10.10
N ASP A 99 -33.34 -42.19 10.83
CA ASP A 99 -33.01 -43.33 11.69
C ASP A 99 -34.05 -43.49 12.80
N PHE A 100 -34.43 -42.40 13.45
CA PHE A 100 -35.49 -42.40 14.44
C PHE A 100 -36.81 -42.92 13.86
N SER A 101 -37.20 -42.46 12.67
CA SER A 101 -38.42 -42.92 12.00
C SER A 101 -38.37 -44.42 11.66
N ARG A 102 -37.21 -44.91 11.19
CA ARG A 102 -36.98 -46.34 10.93
C ARG A 102 -37.09 -47.17 12.20
N HIS A 103 -36.50 -46.71 13.31
CA HIS A 103 -36.58 -47.39 14.60
C HIS A 103 -38.00 -47.35 15.18
N ALA A 104 -38.68 -46.21 15.12
CA ALA A 104 -40.06 -46.05 15.59
C ALA A 104 -41.01 -47.00 14.85
N ARG A 105 -40.82 -47.19 13.54
CA ARG A 105 -41.60 -48.13 12.73
C ARG A 105 -41.45 -49.59 13.17
N LEU A 106 -40.27 -49.98 13.67
CA LEU A 106 -39.99 -51.36 14.11
C LEU A 106 -40.32 -51.59 15.59
N ALA A 107 -40.19 -50.56 16.43
CA ALA A 107 -40.32 -50.67 17.88
C ALA A 107 -41.75 -50.43 18.39
N LEU A 108 -42.55 -49.61 17.69
CA LEU A 108 -43.92 -49.29 18.10
C LEU A 108 -44.93 -50.28 17.52
N PRO A 109 -46.02 -50.58 18.26
CA PRO A 109 -47.19 -51.22 17.68
C PRO A 109 -47.73 -50.41 16.49
N PRO A 110 -48.30 -51.06 15.47
CA PRO A 110 -48.72 -50.40 14.23
C PRO A 110 -49.78 -49.31 14.44
N ASP A 111 -50.70 -49.49 15.40
CA ASP A 111 -51.72 -48.47 15.74
C ASP A 111 -51.06 -47.19 16.31
N THR A 112 -50.14 -47.35 17.25
CA THR A 112 -49.43 -46.24 17.88
C THR A 112 -48.51 -45.52 16.89
N PHE A 113 -47.89 -46.25 15.96
CA PHE A 113 -47.09 -45.68 14.89
C PHE A 113 -47.93 -44.84 13.93
N LEU A 114 -49.08 -45.35 13.48
CA LEU A 114 -49.96 -44.63 12.55
C LEU A 114 -50.53 -43.33 13.16
N GLN A 115 -50.76 -43.29 14.47
CA GLN A 115 -51.20 -42.09 15.18
C GLN A 115 -50.08 -41.04 15.32
N CYS A 116 -48.83 -41.47 15.49
CA CYS A 116 -47.68 -40.59 15.73
C CYS A 116 -46.98 -40.12 14.45
N HIS A 117 -46.95 -40.95 13.40
CA HIS A 117 -46.27 -40.67 12.14
C HIS A 117 -46.70 -39.35 11.46
N PRO A 118 -47.99 -39.01 11.31
CA PRO A 118 -48.38 -37.75 10.69
C PRO A 118 -47.89 -36.53 11.49
N ARG A 119 -47.85 -36.62 12.83
CA ARG A 119 -47.31 -35.55 13.69
C ARG A 119 -45.81 -35.38 13.46
N THR A 120 -45.07 -36.47 13.28
CA THR A 120 -43.63 -36.40 12.95
C THR A 120 -43.38 -35.78 11.58
N LEU A 121 -44.21 -36.08 10.57
CA LEU A 121 -44.11 -35.46 9.26
C LEU A 121 -44.39 -33.94 9.33
N THR A 122 -45.42 -33.53 10.06
CA THR A 122 -45.70 -32.09 10.27
C THR A 122 -44.55 -31.37 10.98
N LEU A 123 -43.87 -32.05 11.93
CA LEU A 123 -42.69 -31.49 12.59
C LEU A 123 -41.50 -31.36 11.64
N VAL A 124 -41.28 -32.34 10.76
CA VAL A 124 -40.24 -32.29 9.73
C VAL A 124 -40.53 -31.18 8.72
N ASP A 125 -41.77 -31.07 8.24
CA ASP A 125 -42.20 -29.99 7.35
C ASP A 125 -42.06 -28.62 8.02
N TRP A 126 -42.34 -28.51 9.32
CA TRP A 126 -42.13 -27.27 10.07
C TRP A 126 -40.64 -26.92 10.23
N LEU A 127 -39.77 -27.93 10.40
CA LEU A 127 -38.34 -27.74 10.59
C LEU A 127 -37.60 -27.44 9.27
N PHE A 128 -38.06 -28.02 8.15
CA PHE A 128 -37.35 -28.02 6.87
C PHE A 128 -38.12 -27.46 5.66
N GLY A 129 -39.43 -27.17 5.78
CA GLY A 129 -40.32 -26.90 4.64
C GLY A 129 -40.20 -25.49 4.04
N ASP A 130 -40.66 -24.45 4.74
CA ASP A 130 -40.87 -23.12 4.14
C ASP A 130 -39.67 -22.17 4.22
N ARG A 131 -38.54 -22.61 4.79
CA ARG A 131 -37.32 -21.80 4.85
C ARG A 131 -36.23 -22.48 4.05
N PRO A 132 -35.58 -21.79 3.09
CA PRO A 132 -34.32 -22.27 2.57
C PRO A 132 -33.37 -22.45 3.75
N LEU A 133 -32.97 -23.69 4.04
CA LEU A 133 -32.12 -24.06 5.17
C LEU A 133 -30.82 -23.25 5.23
N LEU A 134 -30.33 -22.83 4.06
CA LEU A 134 -29.39 -21.74 3.91
C LEU A 134 -29.99 -20.62 3.06
N GLN A 135 -30.64 -19.64 3.71
CA GLN A 135 -30.79 -18.32 3.10
C GLN A 135 -29.43 -17.62 3.12
N ILE A 136 -28.62 -17.86 2.09
CA ILE A 136 -27.54 -16.94 1.73
C ILE A 136 -28.20 -15.77 1.02
N ASP A 137 -29.02 -14.98 1.73
CA ASP A 137 -29.46 -13.71 1.18
C ASP A 137 -28.23 -12.83 0.99
N GLU A 138 -28.12 -12.19 -0.18
CA GLU A 138 -27.07 -11.20 -0.46
C GLU A 138 -27.05 -10.06 0.58
N SER A 139 -28.18 -9.85 1.28
CA SER A 139 -28.34 -8.88 2.38
C SER A 139 -27.68 -9.33 3.70
N HIS A 140 -27.60 -10.64 3.95
CA HIS A 140 -27.02 -11.24 5.16
C HIS A 140 -25.55 -11.63 4.96
N GLN A 141 -25.06 -11.63 3.72
CA GLN A 141 -23.66 -11.83 3.45
C GLN A 141 -22.85 -10.62 3.95
N PRO A 142 -21.81 -10.81 4.78
CA PRO A 142 -21.00 -9.69 5.22
C PRO A 142 -20.40 -8.97 4.02
N ARG A 143 -20.54 -7.63 3.96
CA ARG A 143 -20.06 -6.79 2.85
C ARG A 143 -18.58 -7.05 2.51
N TRP A 144 -17.76 -7.36 3.51
CA TRP A 144 -16.34 -7.69 3.33
C TRP A 144 -16.12 -8.97 2.49
N LEU A 145 -17.09 -9.86 2.37
CA LEU A 145 -16.97 -11.07 1.57
C LEU A 145 -17.07 -10.77 0.06
N CYS A 146 -17.96 -9.84 -0.31
CA CYS A 146 -18.25 -9.43 -1.69
C CYS A 146 -17.39 -8.25 -2.18
N THR A 147 -16.68 -7.57 -1.29
CA THR A 147 -15.87 -6.40 -1.67
C THR A 147 -14.64 -6.85 -2.48
N PRO A 148 -14.46 -6.37 -3.74
CA PRO A 148 -13.24 -6.61 -4.49
C PRO A 148 -12.07 -5.86 -3.82
N LEU A 149 -10.95 -6.55 -3.64
CA LEU A 149 -9.77 -5.99 -2.98
C LEU A 149 -9.11 -4.99 -3.93
N THR A 150 -9.40 -3.70 -3.73
CA THR A 150 -8.89 -2.61 -4.58
C THR A 150 -7.76 -1.87 -3.85
N VAL A 151 -6.55 -1.94 -4.41
CA VAL A 151 -5.41 -1.18 -3.90
C VAL A 151 -5.46 0.22 -4.51
N ARG A 152 -5.98 1.20 -3.77
CA ARG A 152 -5.88 2.62 -4.15
C ARG A 152 -4.57 3.20 -3.63
N GLY A 153 -3.54 3.20 -4.48
CA GLY A 153 -2.29 3.91 -4.20
C GLY A 153 -2.34 5.36 -4.67
N THR A 154 -2.16 6.31 -3.76
CA THR A 154 -1.96 7.74 -4.09
C THR A 154 -0.50 8.13 -3.88
N ILE A 155 0.40 7.58 -4.70
CA ILE A 155 1.79 8.05 -4.71
C ILE A 155 1.89 9.23 -5.68
N LYS A 156 1.79 10.46 -5.16
CA LYS A 156 2.13 11.66 -5.94
C LYS A 156 3.65 11.83 -5.92
N VAL A 157 4.32 11.37 -6.96
CA VAL A 157 5.73 11.69 -7.21
C VAL A 157 5.78 13.08 -7.82
N THR A 158 5.94 14.11 -6.99
CA THR A 158 6.26 15.45 -7.50
C THR A 158 7.74 15.49 -7.79
N SER A 159 8.12 15.19 -9.04
CA SER A 159 9.44 15.55 -9.53
C SER A 159 9.48 17.06 -9.67
N SER A 160 10.26 17.76 -8.84
CA SER A 160 10.70 19.12 -9.18
C SER A 160 11.71 19.00 -10.32
N ILE A 161 11.21 18.75 -11.53
CA ILE A 161 11.99 18.93 -12.75
C ILE A 161 12.22 20.43 -12.84
N THR A 162 13.42 20.87 -12.47
CA THR A 162 13.96 22.12 -13.02
C THR A 162 13.84 22.00 -14.54
N LYS A 163 13.00 22.86 -15.13
CA LYS A 163 12.67 22.98 -16.56
C LYS A 163 13.74 22.36 -17.49
N PRO A 164 13.37 21.58 -18.53
CA PRO A 164 14.29 21.37 -19.63
C PRO A 164 14.59 22.74 -20.25
N LEU A 165 15.86 23.16 -20.19
CA LEU A 165 16.31 24.39 -20.83
C LEU A 165 16.03 24.26 -22.33
N ALA A 166 15.15 25.11 -22.86
CA ALA A 166 15.00 25.26 -24.31
C ALA A 166 16.34 25.75 -24.90
N PRO A 167 16.69 25.33 -26.13
CA PRO A 167 17.96 25.70 -26.74
C PRO A 167 17.94 27.20 -27.08
N GLY A 168 18.45 28.05 -26.20
CA GLY A 168 18.64 29.47 -26.49
C GLY A 168 18.67 30.46 -25.31
N GLU A 169 18.22 30.08 -24.11
CA GLU A 169 18.19 31.04 -22.99
C GLU A 169 19.51 31.07 -22.19
N ARG A 170 20.13 32.25 -22.16
CA ARG A 170 21.34 32.54 -21.37
C ARG A 170 21.02 32.49 -19.88
N VAL A 171 21.84 31.75 -19.14
CA VAL A 171 21.81 31.65 -17.68
C VAL A 171 22.02 33.03 -17.05
N HIS A 172 21.02 33.54 -16.32
CA HIS A 172 21.23 34.68 -15.42
C HIS A 172 22.17 34.29 -14.27
N ALA A 173 23.06 35.22 -13.92
CA ALA A 173 24.11 35.08 -12.90
C ALA A 173 23.55 34.69 -11.50
N PRO A 174 24.35 34.02 -10.66
CA PRO A 174 23.90 33.51 -9.36
C PRO A 174 23.71 34.66 -8.37
N GLY A 175 22.47 34.91 -7.93
CA GLY A 175 22.19 35.91 -6.89
C GLY A 175 20.74 36.28 -6.63
N GLN A 176 19.77 35.94 -7.50
CA GLN A 176 18.37 36.29 -7.30
C GLN A 176 17.50 35.04 -7.11
N ARG A 177 17.09 34.78 -5.87
CA ARG A 177 15.91 33.95 -5.60
C ARG A 177 14.68 34.81 -5.93
N PRO A 178 13.78 34.40 -6.83
CA PRO A 178 12.44 34.97 -6.82
C PRO A 178 11.75 34.54 -5.52
N ALA A 179 11.14 35.50 -4.82
CA ALA A 179 10.29 35.23 -3.67
C ALA A 179 9.19 34.25 -4.08
N SER A 180 9.06 33.14 -3.35
CA SER A 180 8.00 32.16 -3.56
C SER A 180 6.63 32.82 -3.35
N PRO A 181 5.69 32.76 -4.30
CA PRO A 181 4.36 33.35 -4.16
C PRO A 181 3.37 32.44 -3.42
N TYR A 182 3.81 31.30 -2.86
CA TYR A 182 2.90 30.34 -2.22
C TYR A 182 3.08 30.31 -0.70
N PRO A 183 2.00 30.52 0.08
CA PRO A 183 2.05 30.35 1.52
C PRO A 183 2.28 28.87 1.87
N LEU A 184 3.09 28.63 2.90
CA LEU A 184 3.28 27.33 3.52
C LEU A 184 1.91 26.81 3.98
N VAL A 185 1.37 25.82 3.27
CA VAL A 185 0.15 25.14 3.72
C VAL A 185 0.54 24.27 4.91
N PRO A 186 -0.08 24.43 6.10
CA PRO A 186 0.16 23.54 7.21
C PRO A 186 -0.28 22.13 6.81
N ILE A 187 0.64 21.18 6.95
CA ILE A 187 0.34 19.76 6.87
C ILE A 187 -0.61 19.48 8.04
N TYR A 188 -1.91 19.35 7.76
CA TYR A 188 -2.84 18.77 8.71
C TYR A 188 -2.42 17.31 8.93
N GLY A 189 -1.70 17.10 10.04
CA GLY A 189 -1.64 15.81 10.71
C GLY A 189 -2.99 15.51 11.38
N ASP A 190 -3.23 14.22 11.53
CA ASP A 190 -4.03 13.60 12.58
C ASP A 190 -5.44 14.17 12.78
N ASN A 191 -6.44 13.54 12.17
CA ASN A 191 -7.80 13.42 12.75
C ASN A 191 -8.78 12.53 11.96
N MET A 192 -8.37 11.81 10.92
CA MET A 192 -9.30 10.90 10.21
C MET A 192 -9.46 9.52 10.86
N ASP A 193 -8.65 9.19 11.87
CA ASP A 193 -8.66 7.88 12.51
C ASP A 193 -9.58 7.81 13.76
N GLU A 194 -9.88 8.93 14.44
CA GLU A 194 -10.72 8.88 15.66
C GLU A 194 -12.22 8.65 15.38
N GLU A 195 -12.77 9.21 14.30
CA GLU A 195 -14.20 9.04 14.00
C GLU A 195 -14.52 7.64 13.48
N TYR A 196 -13.60 7.01 12.75
CA TYR A 196 -13.79 5.65 12.24
C TYR A 196 -13.77 4.59 13.37
N PHE A 197 -12.94 4.80 14.41
CA PHE A 197 -12.91 3.92 15.58
C PHE A 197 -14.00 4.21 16.63
N ARG A 198 -14.58 5.42 16.66
CA ARG A 198 -15.75 5.71 17.53
C ARG A 198 -17.04 5.04 17.05
N MET A 199 -17.20 4.82 15.73
CA MET A 199 -18.37 4.10 15.20
C MET A 199 -18.36 2.59 15.51
N GLN A 200 -17.20 1.99 15.79
CA GLN A 200 -17.09 0.55 16.11
C GLN A 200 -17.32 0.19 17.59
N ARG A 201 -17.46 1.18 18.49
CA ARG A 201 -17.70 0.94 19.94
C ARG A 201 -19.13 1.21 20.41
N ARG A 202 -20.07 1.44 19.48
CA ARG A 202 -21.50 1.65 19.80
C ARG A 202 -22.43 0.54 19.30
N CYS A 203 -21.88 -0.62 18.96
CA CYS A 203 -22.64 -1.85 18.72
C CYS A 203 -22.28 -2.88 19.80
#